data_AF-A0A1Z9NNC9-F1
#
_entry.id   AF-A0A1Z9NNC9-F1
#
_cell.length_a   1.000
_cell.length_b   1.000
_cell.length_c   1.000
_cell.angle_alpha   90.00
_cell.angle_beta   90.00
_cell.angle_gamma   90.00
#
_symmetry.space_group_name_H-M   'P 1'
#
loop_
_entity.id
_entity.type
_entity.pdbx_description
1 polymer ?
#
loop_
_entity_poly.entity_id
_entity_poly.type
_entity_poly.pdbx_seq_one_letter_code
_entity_poly.pdbx_strand_id
1 'polypeptide(L)'
;MSTTEIFELTLALKIVLWVETIVYLGIGIVEIFDDFFRKLPSWTNLNGKLNSYLFMEDKMQHKFHAAICFFLGFIALNGIIEGAVTRFEIELLFIGLALIMMLLWMILPPERLALTMLLTKPETYLSLIMFILFSDLIRIEIYYLCLGLNIWGLFVYFLNTRKKIKPYTYKRFHDDVVDAGIPESRIKAMDKMAGFKDA
;
A
#
# COMPACT_ATOMS: atom_id res chain seq x y z
N MET A 1 7.78 -13.28 26.66
CA MET A 1 6.98 -13.84 25.56
C MET A 1 7.93 -14.47 24.54
N SER A 2 7.63 -15.66 24.02
CA SER A 2 8.47 -16.39 23.04
C SER A 2 7.99 -16.11 21.61
N THR A 3 8.89 -16.11 20.63
CA THR A 3 8.56 -15.96 19.20
C THR A 3 7.80 -17.14 18.62
N THR A 4 7.94 -18.32 19.23
CA THR A 4 7.31 -19.58 18.81
C THR A 4 5.97 -19.83 19.49
N GLU A 5 5.42 -18.84 20.19
CA GLU A 5 4.10 -18.95 20.78
C GLU A 5 3.05 -19.08 19.69
N ILE A 6 2.12 -20.02 19.86
CA ILE A 6 1.12 -20.39 18.85
C ILE A 6 -0.23 -19.85 19.31
N PHE A 7 -0.93 -19.16 18.40
CA PHE A 7 -2.27 -18.65 18.60
C PHE A 7 -3.25 -19.40 17.71
N GLU A 8 -4.25 -20.03 18.31
CA GLU A 8 -5.36 -20.61 17.55
C GLU A 8 -6.18 -19.50 16.88
N LEU A 9 -6.70 -19.80 15.68
CA LEU A 9 -7.47 -18.81 14.94
C LEU A 9 -8.85 -18.58 15.54
N THR A 10 -9.02 -17.43 16.19
CA THR A 10 -10.36 -16.89 16.48
C THR A 10 -11.11 -16.61 15.17
N LEU A 11 -12.45 -16.57 15.22
CA LEU A 11 -13.25 -16.23 14.04
C LEU A 11 -12.84 -14.89 13.42
N ALA A 12 -12.58 -13.88 14.26
CA ALA A 12 -12.18 -12.56 13.79
C ALA A 12 -10.81 -12.59 13.09
N LEU A 13 -9.82 -13.26 13.68
CA LEU A 13 -8.49 -13.38 13.08
C LEU A 13 -8.58 -14.17 11.77
N LYS A 14 -9.34 -15.27 11.73
CA LYS A 14 -9.57 -16.06 10.52
C LYS A 14 -10.16 -15.23 9.38
N ILE A 15 -11.11 -14.33 9.67
CA ILE A 15 -11.67 -13.42 8.66
C ILE A 15 -10.60 -12.48 8.11
N VAL A 16 -9.78 -11.88 8.98
CA VAL A 16 -8.70 -10.97 8.56
C VAL A 16 -7.69 -11.71 7.67
N LEU A 17 -7.22 -12.89 8.09
CA LEU A 17 -6.29 -13.68 7.29
C LEU A 17 -6.88 -14.07 5.93
N TRP A 18 -8.17 -14.38 5.85
CA TRP A 18 -8.83 -14.66 4.57
C TRP A 18 -8.86 -13.42 3.66
N VAL A 19 -9.12 -12.24 4.21
CA VAL A 19 -9.07 -10.99 3.44
C VAL A 19 -7.65 -10.76 2.93
N GLU A 20 -6.62 -10.92 3.76
CA GLU A 20 -5.22 -10.78 3.34
C GLU A 20 -4.84 -11.81 2.28
N THR A 21 -5.27 -13.06 2.44
CA THR A 21 -5.05 -14.12 1.45
C THR A 21 -5.70 -13.76 0.12
N ILE A 22 -6.99 -13.41 0.10
CA ILE A 22 -7.69 -13.15 -1.17
C ILE A 22 -7.15 -11.88 -1.84
N VAL A 23 -6.95 -10.81 -1.07
CA VAL A 23 -6.56 -9.50 -1.60
C VAL A 23 -5.06 -9.46 -1.86
N TYR A 24 -4.20 -9.67 -0.86
CA TYR A 24 -2.76 -9.51 -1.03
C TYR A 24 -2.10 -10.66 -1.78
N LEU A 25 -2.47 -11.92 -1.51
CA LEU A 25 -1.92 -13.03 -2.30
C LEU A 25 -2.41 -12.95 -3.74
N GLY A 26 -3.69 -12.60 -3.95
CA GLY A 26 -4.26 -12.40 -5.28
C GLY A 26 -3.54 -11.31 -6.07
N ILE A 27 -3.38 -10.12 -5.49
CA ILE A 27 -2.62 -9.01 -6.08
C ILE A 27 -1.17 -9.44 -6.33
N GLY A 28 -0.51 -10.01 -5.33
CA GLY A 28 0.89 -10.45 -5.42
C GLY A 28 1.12 -11.46 -6.55
N ILE A 29 0.26 -12.47 -6.69
CA ILE A 29 0.35 -13.45 -7.78
C ILE A 29 0.16 -12.76 -9.14
N VAL A 30 -0.91 -11.97 -9.30
CA VAL A 30 -1.20 -11.31 -10.58
C VAL A 30 -0.05 -10.39 -10.97
N GLU A 31 0.38 -9.50 -10.08
CA GLU A 31 1.40 -8.51 -10.37
C GLU A 31 2.82 -9.11 -10.47
N ILE A 32 3.11 -10.25 -9.86
CA ILE A 32 4.37 -10.96 -10.10
C ILE A 32 4.44 -11.49 -11.53
N PHE A 33 3.35 -12.03 -12.07
CA PHE A 33 3.34 -12.72 -13.38
C PHE A 33 2.79 -11.89 -14.55
N ASP A 34 2.42 -10.63 -14.33
CA ASP A 34 1.83 -9.76 -15.37
C ASP A 34 2.79 -9.22 -16.43
N ASP A 35 4.07 -9.64 -16.46
CA ASP A 35 5.12 -9.06 -17.33
C ASP A 35 4.74 -8.98 -18.81
N PHE A 36 3.93 -9.93 -19.29
CA PHE A 36 3.50 -10.03 -20.68
C PHE A 36 2.16 -9.35 -20.97
N PHE A 37 1.44 -8.91 -19.94
CA PHE A 37 0.06 -8.40 -20.06
C PHE A 37 -0.11 -6.97 -19.53
N ARG A 38 0.76 -6.53 -18.62
CA ARG A 38 0.72 -5.19 -18.05
C ARG A 38 1.02 -4.15 -19.12
N LYS A 39 0.09 -3.20 -19.29
CA LYS A 39 0.33 -2.03 -20.13
C LYS A 39 1.28 -1.09 -19.41
N LEU A 40 2.37 -0.71 -20.08
CA LEU A 40 3.31 0.25 -19.53
C LEU A 40 2.66 1.63 -19.39
N PRO A 41 2.95 2.36 -18.30
CA PRO A 41 2.50 3.73 -18.18
C PRO A 41 3.05 4.61 -19.30
N SER A 42 2.26 5.57 -19.76
CA SER A 42 2.66 6.51 -20.82
C SER A 42 3.93 7.30 -20.48
N TRP A 43 4.09 7.68 -19.21
CA TRP A 43 5.24 8.42 -18.71
C TRP A 43 6.59 7.68 -18.81
N THR A 44 6.61 6.36 -19.09
CA THR A 44 7.87 5.65 -19.35
C THR A 44 8.43 5.92 -20.75
N ASN A 45 7.65 6.56 -21.63
CA ASN A 45 8.11 6.97 -22.96
C ASN A 45 8.55 8.44 -22.94
N LEU A 46 9.74 8.72 -23.48
CA LEU A 46 10.25 10.07 -23.70
C LEU A 46 10.50 10.27 -25.19
N ASN A 47 10.01 11.38 -25.76
CA ASN A 47 10.14 11.70 -27.19
C ASN A 47 9.70 10.56 -28.13
N GLY A 48 8.59 9.87 -27.79
CA GLY A 48 8.05 8.78 -28.60
C GLY A 48 8.82 7.46 -28.53
N LYS A 49 9.82 7.33 -27.64
CA LYS A 49 10.60 6.12 -27.44
C LYS A 49 10.54 5.67 -25.98
N LEU A 50 10.50 4.35 -25.77
CA LEU A 50 10.62 3.76 -24.44
C LEU A 50 11.96 4.15 -23.82
N ASN A 51 11.89 4.82 -22.67
CA ASN A 51 13.06 5.11 -21.87
C ASN A 51 13.36 3.89 -20.99
N SER A 52 14.52 3.26 -21.23
CA SER A 52 14.90 2.03 -20.52
C SER A 52 15.09 2.24 -19.02
N TYR A 53 15.55 3.42 -18.59
CA TYR A 53 15.71 3.73 -17.16
C TYR A 53 14.34 3.87 -16.46
N LEU A 54 13.44 4.67 -17.02
CA LEU A 54 12.09 4.84 -16.46
C LEU A 54 11.28 3.53 -16.47
N PHE A 55 11.46 2.72 -17.50
CA PHE A 55 10.89 1.37 -17.54
C PHE A 55 11.42 0.48 -16.41
N MET A 56 12.73 0.47 -16.17
CA MET A 56 13.31 -0.33 -15.10
C MET A 56 12.89 0.16 -13.71
N GLU A 57 12.82 1.47 -13.49
CA GLU A 57 12.30 2.06 -12.25
C GLU A 57 10.83 1.68 -12.00
N ASP A 58 9.95 1.83 -13.00
CA ASP A 58 8.55 1.41 -12.92
C ASP A 58 8.42 -0.09 -12.61
N LYS A 59 9.13 -0.93 -13.37
CA LYS A 59 9.10 -2.37 -13.21
C LYS A 59 9.56 -2.78 -11.82
N MET A 60 10.65 -2.21 -11.34
CA MET A 60 11.19 -2.49 -10.02
C MET A 60 10.17 -2.15 -8.94
N GLN A 61 9.58 -0.95 -8.97
CA GLN A 61 8.58 -0.52 -8.00
C GLN A 61 7.34 -1.43 -8.00
N HIS A 62 6.81 -1.74 -9.20
CA HIS A 62 5.66 -2.61 -9.36
C HIS A 62 5.91 -4.01 -8.80
N LYS A 63 7.07 -4.61 -9.11
CA LYS A 63 7.40 -5.98 -8.65
C LYS A 63 7.76 -6.03 -7.15
N PHE A 64 8.32 -4.96 -6.58
CA PHE A 64 8.55 -4.90 -5.12
C PHE A 64 7.23 -4.86 -4.33
N HIS A 65 6.23 -4.10 -4.80
CA HIS A 65 4.91 -4.11 -4.18
C HIS A 65 4.29 -5.51 -4.23
N ALA A 66 4.30 -6.12 -5.42
CA ALA A 66 3.78 -7.47 -5.63
C ALA A 66 4.44 -8.52 -4.72
N ALA A 67 5.77 -8.44 -4.54
CA ALA A 67 6.51 -9.34 -3.65
C ALA A 67 6.07 -9.19 -2.19
N ILE A 68 5.91 -7.96 -1.69
CA ILE A 68 5.44 -7.71 -0.31
C ILE A 68 4.02 -8.25 -0.12
N CYS A 69 3.11 -7.97 -1.07
CA CYS A 69 1.74 -8.48 -1.04
C CYS A 69 1.70 -10.02 -1.08
N PHE A 70 2.55 -10.64 -1.89
CA PHE A 70 2.67 -12.09 -1.95
C PHE A 70 3.11 -12.67 -0.59
N PHE A 71 4.16 -12.11 0.04
CA PHE A 71 4.64 -12.61 1.33
C PHE A 71 3.58 -12.48 2.43
N LEU A 72 2.90 -11.33 2.52
CA LEU A 72 1.81 -11.13 3.49
C LEU A 72 0.67 -12.13 3.28
N GLY A 73 0.19 -12.25 2.03
CA GLY A 73 -0.86 -13.18 1.68
C GLY A 73 -0.47 -14.65 1.90
N PHE A 74 0.80 -15.00 1.70
CA PHE A 74 1.31 -16.35 1.92
C PHE A 74 1.36 -16.71 3.42
N ILE A 75 1.83 -15.79 4.27
CA ILE A 75 1.81 -15.97 5.73
C ILE A 75 0.38 -16.15 6.21
N ALA A 76 -0.56 -15.33 5.72
CA ALA A 76 -1.97 -15.43 6.07
C ALA A 76 -2.58 -16.77 5.63
N LEU A 77 -2.29 -17.22 4.40
CA LEU A 77 -2.74 -18.52 3.89
C LEU A 77 -2.21 -19.68 4.74
N ASN A 78 -0.93 -19.63 5.13
CA ASN A 78 -0.33 -20.65 5.99
C ASN A 78 -1.10 -20.76 7.31
N GLY A 79 -1.36 -19.63 7.97
CA GLY A 79 -2.14 -19.59 9.20
C GLY A 79 -3.53 -20.20 9.06
N ILE A 80 -4.21 -19.94 7.94
CA ILE A 80 -5.55 -20.49 7.66
C ILE A 80 -5.50 -22.01 7.48
N ILE A 81 -4.50 -22.53 6.76
CA ILE A 81 -4.34 -23.97 6.50
C ILE A 81 -4.01 -24.72 7.79
N GLU A 82 -3.09 -24.20 8.58
CA GLU A 82 -2.66 -24.81 9.84
C GLU A 82 -3.70 -24.63 10.97
N GLY A 83 -4.63 -23.68 10.82
CA GLY A 83 -5.64 -23.38 11.85
C GLY A 83 -5.08 -22.61 13.06
N ALA A 84 -3.80 -22.25 13.02
CA ALA A 84 -3.10 -21.47 14.03
C ALA A 84 -1.98 -20.65 13.37
N VAL A 85 -1.53 -19.61 14.07
CA VAL A 85 -0.41 -18.75 13.65
C VAL A 85 0.58 -18.59 14.78
N THR A 86 1.85 -18.56 14.44
CA THR A 86 2.89 -18.20 15.40
C THR A 86 2.89 -16.70 15.66
N ARG A 87 3.38 -16.29 16.84
CA ARG A 87 3.60 -14.88 17.17
C ARG A 87 4.47 -14.19 16.13
N PHE A 88 5.52 -14.87 15.67
CA PHE A 88 6.38 -14.35 14.62
C PHE A 88 5.61 -14.03 13.33
N GLU A 89 4.73 -14.93 12.88
CA GLU A 89 3.90 -14.70 11.70
C GLU A 89 2.95 -13.52 11.87
N ILE A 90 2.25 -13.41 13.02
CA ILE A 90 1.40 -12.24 13.31
C ILE A 90 2.22 -10.95 13.31
N GLU A 91 3.38 -10.95 13.97
CA GLU A 91 4.26 -9.77 14.03
C GLU A 91 4.75 -9.35 12.64
N LEU A 92 5.03 -10.30 11.74
CA LEU A 92 5.35 -10.01 10.34
C LEU A 92 4.17 -9.36 9.60
N LEU A 93 2.93 -9.82 9.83
CA LEU A 93 1.74 -9.18 9.26
C LEU A 93 1.60 -7.73 9.74
N PHE A 94 1.78 -7.48 11.04
CA PHE A 94 1.77 -6.13 11.62
C PHE A 94 2.86 -5.24 11.02
N ILE A 95 4.09 -5.73 10.92
CA ILE A 95 5.22 -4.97 10.37
C ILE A 95 4.98 -4.67 8.88
N GLY A 96 4.54 -5.65 8.10
CA GLY A 96 4.28 -5.45 6.67
C GLY A 96 3.15 -4.47 6.41
N LEU A 97 2.02 -4.57 7.15
CA LEU A 97 0.96 -3.58 7.10
C LEU A 97 1.45 -2.18 7.51
N ALA A 98 2.24 -2.08 8.59
CA ALA A 98 2.80 -0.81 9.03
C ALA A 98 3.76 -0.19 8.00
N LEU A 99 4.55 -0.99 7.29
CA LEU A 99 5.41 -0.54 6.19
C LEU A 99 4.58 -0.01 5.02
N ILE A 100 3.55 -0.74 4.60
CA ILE A 100 2.68 -0.29 3.50
C ILE A 100 1.95 0.99 3.89
N MET A 101 1.40 1.07 5.11
CA MET A 101 0.74 2.28 5.60
C MET A 101 1.70 3.45 5.72
N MET A 102 2.93 3.23 6.22
CA MET A 102 3.97 4.25 6.24
C MET A 102 4.19 4.84 4.84
N LEU A 103 4.36 3.99 3.82
CA LEU A 103 4.54 4.44 2.43
C LEU A 103 3.33 5.24 1.95
N LEU A 104 2.11 4.80 2.26
CA LEU A 104 0.89 5.50 1.91
C LEU A 104 0.80 6.88 2.56
N TRP A 105 1.20 7.01 3.84
CA TRP A 105 1.31 8.30 4.50
C TRP A 105 2.29 9.23 3.78
N MET A 106 3.46 8.71 3.35
CA MET A 106 4.49 9.53 2.69
C MET A 106 4.02 10.18 1.39
N ILE A 107 3.16 9.50 0.63
CA ILE A 107 2.77 9.89 -0.73
C ILE A 107 1.34 10.40 -0.86
N LEU A 108 0.69 10.76 0.25
CA LEU A 108 -0.68 11.29 0.21
C LEU A 108 -0.75 12.45 -0.80
N PRO A 109 -1.73 12.47 -1.73
CA PRO A 109 -1.89 13.56 -2.69
C PRO A 109 -2.51 14.81 -2.04
N PRO A 110 -2.63 15.92 -2.78
CA PRO A 110 -3.26 17.13 -2.23
C PRO A 110 -4.75 16.95 -1.94
N GLU A 111 -5.21 17.65 -0.89
CA GLU A 111 -6.62 17.92 -0.60
C GLU A 111 -7.50 16.66 -0.47
N ARG A 112 -8.71 16.68 -1.01
CA ARG A 112 -9.73 15.62 -0.87
C ARG A 112 -9.26 14.28 -1.42
N LEU A 113 -8.37 14.30 -2.41
CA LEU A 113 -7.85 13.07 -3.01
C LEU A 113 -7.08 12.22 -1.97
N ALA A 114 -6.41 12.83 -0.99
CA ALA A 114 -5.75 12.08 0.08
C ALA A 114 -6.74 11.30 0.94
N LEU A 115 -7.86 11.94 1.30
CA LEU A 115 -8.90 11.28 2.08
C LEU A 115 -9.53 10.12 1.29
N THR A 116 -9.84 10.35 0.01
CA THR A 116 -10.40 9.29 -0.84
C THR A 116 -9.41 8.14 -1.05
N MET A 117 -8.12 8.43 -1.19
CA MET A 117 -7.09 7.40 -1.27
C MET A 117 -7.06 6.54 0.00
N LEU A 118 -7.06 7.16 1.18
CA LEU A 118 -7.10 6.43 2.46
C LEU A 118 -8.35 5.54 2.58
N LEU A 119 -9.51 6.07 2.18
CA LEU A 119 -10.80 5.36 2.29
C LEU A 119 -10.99 4.26 1.25
N THR A 120 -10.22 4.23 0.16
CA THR A 120 -10.35 3.22 -0.89
C THR A 120 -9.32 2.10 -0.78
N LYS A 121 -8.27 2.30 0.03
CA LYS A 121 -7.15 1.38 0.17
C LYS A 121 -7.44 0.34 1.28
N PRO A 122 -7.49 -0.98 0.95
CA PRO A 122 -7.80 -2.02 1.94
C PRO A 122 -6.80 -2.04 3.10
N GLU A 123 -5.55 -1.64 2.86
CA GLU A 123 -4.47 -1.51 3.84
C GLU A 123 -4.87 -0.65 5.04
N THR A 124 -5.62 0.44 4.81
CA THR A 124 -6.06 1.36 5.86
C THR A 124 -6.97 0.64 6.85
N TYR A 125 -7.95 -0.11 6.34
CA TYR A 125 -8.92 -0.82 7.17
C TYR A 125 -8.29 -2.03 7.85
N LEU A 126 -7.49 -2.82 7.12
CA LEU A 126 -6.78 -3.97 7.68
C LEU A 126 -5.84 -3.55 8.80
N SER A 127 -5.07 -2.47 8.61
CA SER A 127 -4.20 -1.94 9.65
C SER A 127 -4.99 -1.51 10.89
N LEU A 128 -6.09 -0.76 10.71
CA LEU A 128 -6.93 -0.36 11.84
C LEU A 128 -7.51 -1.54 12.59
N ILE A 129 -8.07 -2.53 11.88
CA ILE A 129 -8.63 -3.74 12.48
C ILE A 129 -7.55 -4.51 13.24
N MET A 130 -6.37 -4.69 12.64
CA MET A 130 -5.25 -5.38 13.28
C MET A 130 -4.83 -4.70 14.57
N PHE A 131 -4.61 -3.38 14.54
CA PHE A 131 -4.22 -2.63 15.73
C PHE A 131 -5.29 -2.61 16.83
N ILE A 132 -6.57 -2.49 16.48
CA ILE A 132 -7.66 -2.41 17.45
C ILE A 132 -7.94 -3.76 18.10
N LEU A 133 -7.92 -4.85 17.32
CA LEU A 133 -8.40 -6.16 17.79
C LEU A 133 -7.29 -7.14 18.19
N PHE A 134 -6.05 -6.95 17.71
CA PHE A 134 -4.99 -7.97 17.82
C PHE A 134 -3.64 -7.42 18.28
N SER A 135 -3.59 -6.18 18.80
CA SER A 135 -2.34 -5.57 19.26
C SER A 135 -1.76 -6.21 20.52
N ASP A 136 -2.57 -6.96 21.27
CA ASP A 136 -2.16 -7.77 22.41
C ASP A 136 -1.40 -9.04 22.00
N LEU A 137 -1.56 -9.49 20.75
CA LEU A 137 -0.88 -10.68 20.21
C LEU A 137 0.58 -10.41 19.84
N ILE A 138 0.98 -9.14 19.69
CA ILE A 138 2.35 -8.75 19.35
C ILE A 138 3.12 -8.28 20.57
N ARG A 139 4.45 -8.37 20.49
CA ARG A 139 5.31 -7.79 21.53
C ARG A 139 5.26 -6.27 21.50
N ILE A 140 5.48 -5.67 22.67
CA ILE A 140 5.44 -4.22 22.85
C ILE A 140 6.50 -3.50 21.98
N GLU A 141 7.65 -4.14 21.76
CA GLU A 141 8.70 -3.62 20.88
C GLU A 141 8.22 -3.55 19.42
N ILE A 142 7.48 -4.56 18.96
CA ILE A 142 6.91 -4.59 17.62
C ILE A 142 5.77 -3.58 17.50
N TYR A 143 4.94 -3.45 18.54
CA TYR A 143 3.91 -2.42 18.59
C TYR A 143 4.50 -1.02 18.40
N TYR A 144 5.55 -0.67 19.16
CA TYR A 144 6.21 0.63 19.03
C TYR A 144 6.96 0.80 17.71
N LEU A 145 7.53 -0.27 17.15
CA LEU A 145 8.11 -0.25 15.81
C LEU A 145 7.06 0.13 14.76
N CYS A 146 5.90 -0.54 14.76
CA CYS A 146 4.83 -0.27 13.82
C CYS A 146 4.26 1.16 13.97
N LEU A 147 4.14 1.66 15.21
CA LEU A 147 3.76 3.04 15.47
C LEU A 147 4.81 4.02 14.93
N GLY A 148 6.10 3.74 15.19
CA GLY A 148 7.22 4.55 14.73
C GLY A 148 7.29 4.66 13.21
N LEU A 149 7.05 3.56 12.48
CA LEU A 149 6.96 3.55 11.02
C LEU A 149 5.84 4.48 10.51
N ASN A 150 4.64 4.41 11.10
CA ASN A 150 3.53 5.28 10.70
C ASN A 150 3.82 6.76 11.00
N ILE A 151 4.39 7.06 12.18
CA ILE A 151 4.80 8.43 12.54
C ILE A 151 5.87 8.94 11.56
N TRP A 152 6.82 8.09 11.17
CA TRP A 152 7.83 8.43 10.17
C TRP A 152 7.22 8.75 8.80
N GLY A 153 6.22 7.98 8.37
CA GLY A 153 5.47 8.25 7.15
C GLY A 153 4.86 9.66 7.14
N LEU A 154 4.20 10.03 8.24
CA LEU A 154 3.64 11.37 8.43
C LEU A 154 4.73 12.47 8.47
N PHE A 155 5.84 12.21 9.16
CA PHE A 155 6.98 13.14 9.22
C PHE A 155 7.53 13.44 7.82
N VAL A 156 7.77 12.41 7.01
CA VAL A 156 8.23 12.55 5.62
C VAL A 156 7.17 13.28 4.77
N TYR A 157 5.89 12.97 4.94
CA TYR A 157 4.82 13.68 4.23
C TYR A 157 4.87 15.19 4.45
N PHE A 158 4.88 15.64 5.71
CA PHE A 158 4.85 17.07 6.04
C PHE A 158 6.16 17.79 5.71
N LEU A 159 7.31 17.12 5.87
CA LEU A 159 8.61 17.79 5.76
C LEU A 159 9.32 17.61 4.43
N ASN A 160 8.95 16.59 3.64
CA ASN A 160 9.55 16.32 2.34
C ASN A 160 8.50 16.43 1.22
N THR A 161 7.49 15.57 1.22
CA THR A 161 6.52 15.46 0.10
C THR A 161 5.79 16.78 -0.16
N ARG A 162 5.17 17.35 0.88
CA ARG A 162 4.47 18.64 0.77
C ARG A 162 5.38 19.81 0.43
N LYS A 163 6.67 19.72 0.76
CA LYS A 163 7.63 20.78 0.46
C LYS A 163 8.20 20.68 -0.95
N LYS A 164 8.24 19.50 -1.55
CA LYS A 164 8.71 19.31 -2.93
C LYS A 164 7.67 19.72 -3.96
N ILE A 165 6.38 19.44 -3.70
CA ILE A 165 5.29 19.83 -4.58
C ILE A 165 4.82 21.24 -4.18
N LYS A 166 5.21 22.25 -4.96
CA LYS A 166 4.85 23.67 -4.72
C LYS A 166 4.22 24.30 -5.97
N PRO A 167 3.01 24.88 -5.87
CA PRO A 167 2.12 24.87 -4.72
C PRO A 167 1.53 23.47 -4.45
N TYR A 168 1.24 23.15 -3.18
CA TYR A 168 0.65 21.88 -2.78
C TYR A 168 -0.89 21.92 -2.95
N THR A 169 -1.35 21.96 -4.19
CA THR A 169 -2.77 22.06 -4.56
C THR A 169 -3.16 20.98 -5.54
N TYR A 170 -4.46 20.62 -5.57
CA TYR A 170 -4.93 19.61 -6.51
C TYR A 170 -4.74 20.03 -7.96
N LYS A 171 -4.98 21.30 -8.29
CA LYS A 171 -4.77 21.83 -9.66
C LYS A 171 -3.34 21.57 -10.16
N ARG A 172 -2.32 21.88 -9.34
CA ARG A 172 -0.92 21.63 -9.73
C ARG A 172 -0.68 20.14 -9.99
N PHE A 173 -1.20 19.28 -9.13
CA PHE A 173 -1.09 17.83 -9.29
C PHE A 173 -1.84 17.31 -10.51
N HIS A 174 -3.02 17.84 -10.83
CA HIS A 174 -3.76 17.55 -12.05
C HIS A 174 -2.94 17.90 -13.30
N ASP A 175 -2.36 19.11 -13.34
CA ASP A 175 -1.53 19.55 -14.47
C ASP A 175 -0.32 18.62 -14.66
N ASP A 176 0.34 18.22 -13.56
CA ASP A 176 1.46 17.26 -13.59
C ASP A 176 1.01 15.87 -14.10
N VAL A 177 -0.21 15.44 -13.80
CA VAL A 177 -0.78 14.16 -14.28
C VAL A 177 -1.11 14.21 -15.77
N VAL A 178 -1.62 15.35 -16.25
CA VAL A 178 -1.86 15.61 -17.68
C VAL A 178 -0.52 15.60 -18.44
N ASP A 179 0.50 16.30 -17.92
CA ASP A 179 1.84 16.35 -18.50
C ASP A 179 2.51 14.97 -18.54
N ALA A 180 2.24 14.12 -17.55
CA ALA A 180 2.67 12.72 -17.54
C ALA A 180 1.94 11.84 -18.58
N GLY A 181 0.98 12.40 -19.32
CA GLY A 181 0.26 11.71 -20.39
C GLY A 181 -0.67 10.60 -19.89
N ILE A 182 -1.16 10.71 -18.65
CA ILE A 182 -2.07 9.71 -18.08
C ILE A 182 -3.39 9.67 -18.87
N PRO A 183 -4.01 8.50 -19.11
CA PRO A 183 -5.26 8.43 -19.87
C PRO A 183 -6.38 9.29 -19.29
N GLU A 184 -7.13 10.01 -20.14
CA GLU A 184 -8.22 10.90 -19.72
C GLU A 184 -9.25 10.24 -18.79
N SER A 185 -9.57 8.97 -19.02
CA SER A 185 -10.51 8.23 -18.18
C SER A 185 -10.04 8.14 -16.72
N ARG A 186 -8.72 8.02 -16.50
CA ARG A 186 -8.12 7.98 -15.18
C ARG A 186 -8.04 9.37 -14.57
N ILE A 187 -7.75 10.39 -15.37
CA ILE A 187 -7.78 11.79 -14.93
C ILE A 187 -9.18 12.17 -14.44
N LYS A 188 -10.22 11.91 -15.23
CA LYS A 188 -11.63 12.17 -14.84
C LYS A 188 -12.04 11.45 -13.56
N ALA A 189 -11.56 10.22 -13.35
CA ALA A 189 -11.80 9.50 -12.10
C ALA A 189 -11.11 10.19 -10.91
N MET A 190 -9.87 10.65 -11.08
CA MET A 190 -9.14 11.41 -10.07
C MET A 190 -9.81 12.75 -9.78
N ASP A 191 -10.27 13.49 -10.79
CA ASP A 191 -10.97 14.76 -10.63
C ASP A 191 -12.25 14.59 -9.83
N LYS A 192 -13.04 13.56 -10.16
CA LYS A 192 -14.26 13.22 -9.43
C LYS A 192 -13.97 12.90 -7.97
N MET A 193 -12.92 12.14 -7.69
CA MET A 193 -12.49 11.81 -6.33
C MET A 193 -12.01 13.05 -5.56
N ALA A 194 -11.33 13.97 -6.23
CA ALA A 194 -10.89 15.23 -5.66
C ALA A 194 -12.02 16.27 -5.53
N GLY A 195 -13.16 16.06 -6.21
CA GLY A 195 -14.21 17.06 -6.36
C GLY A 195 -13.75 18.26 -7.21
N PHE A 196 -12.76 18.06 -8.08
CA PHE A 196 -12.25 19.08 -8.97
C PHE A 196 -13.21 19.28 -10.14
N LYS A 197 -13.41 20.55 -10.51
CA LYS A 197 -14.16 20.96 -11.69
C LYS A 197 -13.24 21.88 -12.47
N ASP A 198 -12.87 21.47 -13.68
CA ASP A 198 -12.17 22.36 -14.58
C ASP A 198 -13.11 23.53 -14.90
N ALA A 199 -12.66 24.74 -14.60
CA ALA A 199 -13.45 25.97 -14.70
C ALA A 199 -13.44 26.51 -16.14
#